data_AF-A0A1A8L963-F1
#
_entry.id   AF-A0A1A8L963-F1
#
_cell.length_a   1.000
_cell.length_b   1.000
_cell.length_c   1.000
_cell.angle_alpha   90.00
_cell.angle_beta   90.00
_cell.angle_gamma   90.00
#
_symmetry.space_group_name_H-M   'P 1'
#
loop_
_entity.id
_entity.type
_entity.pdbx_description
1 polymer ?
#
loop_
_entity_poly.entity_id
_entity_poly.type
_entity_poly.pdbx_seq_one_letter_code
_entity_poly.pdbx_strand_id
1 'polypeptide(L)'
;QRVTGFVRIAHSHTLSSLSFLRSLRYIDGENLSEEMYAFSAFDNQQLQYLWDWKQHNLAIKNGRLFFRANPKLCLSEIRKM
;
A
#
# COMPACT_ATOMS: atom_id res chain seq x y z
N GLN A 1 -13.31 -6.11 2.00
CA GLN A 1 -12.94 -6.01 3.42
C GLN A 1 -12.27 -4.67 3.67
N ARG A 2 -12.31 -4.19 4.92
CA ARG A 2 -11.80 -2.86 5.29
C ARG A 2 -10.77 -2.97 6.41
N VAL A 3 -9.87 -2.01 6.47
CA VAL A 3 -9.00 -1.73 7.62
C VAL A 3 -9.39 -0.36 8.14
N THR A 4 -9.72 -0.25 9.43
CA THR A 4 -10.19 1.02 10.01
C THR A 4 -9.04 2.01 10.24
N GLY A 5 -7.85 1.51 10.59
CA GLY A 5 -6.64 2.32 10.76
C GLY A 5 -5.87 2.54 9.46
N PHE A 6 -4.58 2.21 9.49
CA PHE A 6 -3.66 2.31 8.36
C PHE A 6 -3.07 0.95 8.00
N VAL A 7 -2.49 0.86 6.80
CA VAL A 7 -1.71 -0.31 6.35
C VAL A 7 -0.24 0.09 6.21
N ARG A 8 0.64 -0.67 6.85
CA ARG A 8 2.10 -0.49 6.76
C ARG A 8 2.77 -1.77 6.28
N ILE A 9 3.49 -1.68 5.17
CA ILE A 9 4.33 -2.75 4.63
C ILE A 9 5.78 -2.27 4.71
N ALA A 10 6.53 -2.79 5.68
CA ALA A 10 7.91 -2.39 5.92
C ALA A 10 8.85 -3.60 5.97
N HIS A 11 10.07 -3.42 5.45
CA HIS A 11 11.14 -4.43 5.53
C HIS A 11 10.73 -5.83 5.01
N SER A 12 9.76 -5.88 4.09
CA SER A 12 9.24 -7.13 3.54
C SER A 12 10.08 -7.53 2.33
N HIS A 13 11.32 -7.95 2.58
CA HIS A 13 12.33 -8.11 1.53
C HIS A 13 12.02 -9.23 0.52
N THR A 14 11.16 -10.21 0.83
CA THR A 14 10.76 -11.27 -0.10
C THR A 14 9.48 -10.96 -0.86
N LEU A 15 8.76 -9.91 -0.46
CA LEU A 15 7.43 -9.60 -0.98
C LEU A 15 7.53 -8.92 -2.33
N SER A 16 7.03 -9.57 -3.38
CA SER A 16 7.03 -9.01 -4.74
C SER A 16 5.75 -8.25 -5.12
N SER A 17 4.65 -8.53 -4.41
CA SER A 17 3.31 -8.01 -4.71
C SER A 17 2.42 -7.95 -3.48
N LEU A 18 1.46 -7.02 -3.43
CA LEU A 18 0.41 -6.96 -2.39
C LEU A 18 -0.85 -7.75 -2.76
N SER A 19 -0.83 -8.53 -3.84
CA SER A 19 -1.99 -9.29 -4.35
C SER A 19 -2.54 -10.33 -3.35
N PHE A 20 -1.75 -10.73 -2.34
CA PHE A 20 -2.23 -11.57 -1.25
C PHE A 20 -3.33 -10.87 -0.41
N LEU A 21 -3.34 -9.52 -0.36
CA LEU A 21 -4.41 -8.70 0.21
C LEU A 21 -5.60 -8.57 -0.75
N ARG A 22 -6.00 -9.69 -1.37
CA ARG A 22 -7.01 -9.73 -2.43
C ARG A 22 -8.39 -9.22 -2.03
N SER A 23 -8.72 -9.25 -0.75
CA SER A 23 -10.02 -8.84 -0.20
C SER A 23 -10.03 -7.41 0.34
N LEU A 24 -8.87 -6.78 0.50
CA LEU A 24 -8.79 -5.40 0.98
C LEU A 24 -9.38 -4.47 -0.08
N ARG A 25 -10.27 -3.58 0.33
CA ARG A 25 -10.96 -2.63 -0.56
C ARG A 25 -11.06 -1.23 0.03
N TYR A 26 -10.93 -1.11 1.34
CA TYR A 26 -11.08 0.16 2.05
C TYR A 26 -10.01 0.29 3.14
N ILE A 27 -9.42 1.48 3.26
CA ILE A 27 -8.63 1.91 4.40
C ILE A 27 -9.28 3.18 4.92
N ASP A 28 -9.85 3.14 6.12
CA ASP A 28 -10.64 4.25 6.64
C ASP A 28 -9.77 5.39 7.18
N GLY A 29 -8.56 5.08 7.66
CA GLY A 29 -7.63 6.10 8.15
C GLY A 29 -8.12 6.80 9.43
N GLU A 30 -8.82 6.08 10.31
CA GLU A 30 -9.24 6.58 11.63
C GLU A 30 -8.04 6.87 12.53
N ASN A 31 -6.99 6.06 12.40
CA ASN A 31 -5.66 6.29 12.96
C ASN A 31 -4.64 6.26 11.82
N LEU A 32 -3.63 7.13 11.87
CA LEU A 32 -2.63 7.28 10.82
C LEU A 32 -1.23 6.94 11.33
N SER A 33 -0.41 6.31 10.48
CA SER A 33 1.01 6.11 10.76
C SER A 33 1.72 7.45 10.76
N GLU A 34 2.51 7.72 11.80
CA GLU A 34 3.17 9.04 12.01
C GLU A 34 2.17 10.20 11.91
N GLU A 35 0.91 9.96 12.32
CA GLU A 35 -0.20 10.92 12.28
C GLU A 35 -0.54 11.44 10.86
N MET A 36 0.03 10.84 9.82
CA MET A 36 -0.08 11.36 8.45
C MET A 36 -0.49 10.32 7.41
N TYR A 37 -0.02 9.08 7.52
CA TYR A 37 -0.12 8.10 6.44
C TYR A 37 -1.14 7.00 6.73
N ALA A 38 -2.09 6.82 5.82
CA ALA A 38 -3.03 5.69 5.87
C ALA A 38 -2.49 4.47 5.13
N PHE A 39 -1.53 4.67 4.23
CA PHE A 39 -0.81 3.59 3.57
C PHE A 39 0.67 3.93 3.48
N SER A 40 1.52 3.01 3.93
CA SER A 40 2.98 3.16 3.83
C SER A 40 3.65 1.89 3.33
N ALA A 41 4.56 2.06 2.36
CA ALA A 41 5.46 1.04 1.87
C ALA A 41 6.91 1.53 2.01
N PHE A 42 7.67 0.91 2.92
CA PHE A 42 9.04 1.30 3.24
C PHE A 42 10.02 0.14 3.16
N ASP A 43 11.12 0.30 2.43
CA ASP A 43 12.23 -0.67 2.40
C ASP A 43 11.83 -2.10 1.97
N ASN A 44 11.02 -2.21 0.91
CA ASN A 44 10.62 -3.50 0.34
C ASN A 44 11.44 -3.80 -0.91
N GLN A 45 12.48 -4.61 -0.76
CA GLN A 45 13.54 -4.81 -1.76
C GLN A 45 13.05 -5.51 -3.04
N GLN A 46 12.06 -6.39 -2.93
CA GLN A 46 11.53 -7.14 -4.07
C GLN A 46 10.17 -6.63 -4.54
N LEU A 47 9.57 -5.64 -3.85
CA LEU A 47 8.23 -5.15 -4.15
C LEU A 47 8.24 -4.47 -5.53
N GLN A 48 7.53 -5.06 -6.47
CA GLN A 48 7.47 -4.61 -7.85
C GLN A 48 6.05 -4.16 -8.24
N TYR A 49 5.04 -4.82 -7.68
CA TYR A 49 3.64 -4.58 -8.00
C TYR A 49 2.85 -4.32 -6.72
N LEU A 50 1.75 -3.55 -6.81
CA LEU A 50 0.84 -3.38 -5.68
C LEU A 50 -0.28 -4.42 -5.81
N TRP A 51 -1.26 -4.16 -6.68
CA TRP A 51 -2.33 -5.07 -7.04
C TRP A 51 -2.49 -5.13 -8.56
N ASP A 52 -3.17 -6.16 -9.06
CA ASP A 52 -3.73 -6.07 -10.41
C ASP A 52 -4.90 -5.09 -10.42
N TRP A 53 -4.60 -3.82 -10.72
CA TRP A 53 -5.58 -2.72 -10.77
C TRP A 53 -6.69 -2.92 -11.80
N LYS A 54 -6.56 -3.87 -12.74
CA LYS A 54 -7.69 -4.24 -13.63
C LYS A 54 -8.79 -5.00 -12.88
N GLN A 55 -8.42 -5.67 -11.78
CA GLN A 55 -9.30 -6.54 -11.00
C GLN A 55 -9.46 -6.08 -9.55
N HIS A 56 -8.74 -5.03 -9.17
CA HIS A 56 -8.65 -4.53 -7.80
C HIS A 56 -8.89 -3.04 -7.75
N ASN A 57 -9.64 -2.62 -6.73
CA ASN A 57 -9.86 -1.23 -6.38
C ASN A 57 -9.60 -1.05 -4.89
N LEU A 58 -9.01 0.07 -4.52
CA LEU A 58 -8.73 0.41 -3.14
C LEU A 58 -9.18 1.85 -2.91
N ALA A 59 -10.05 2.06 -1.93
CA ALA A 59 -10.47 3.39 -1.50
C ALA A 59 -9.78 3.73 -0.17
N ILE A 60 -9.15 4.89 -0.11
CA ILE A 60 -8.56 5.43 1.11
C ILE A 60 -9.37 6.66 1.50
N LYS A 61 -10.03 6.60 2.66
CA LYS A 61 -10.95 7.66 3.10
C LYS A 61 -10.21 8.88 3.67
N ASN A 62 -9.17 8.64 4.45
CA ASN A 62 -8.36 9.67 5.09
C ASN A 62 -6.89 9.25 5.10
N GLY A 63 -5.97 10.22 5.20
CA GLY A 63 -4.53 10.00 5.28
C GLY A 63 -3.80 10.00 3.93
N ARG A 64 -2.47 10.14 3.99
CA ARG A 64 -1.58 10.21 2.82
C ARG A 64 -0.97 8.86 2.48
N LEU A 65 -0.41 8.78 1.28
CA LEU A 65 0.42 7.67 0.82
C LEU A 65 1.90 7.95 1.12
N PHE A 66 2.63 6.93 1.55
CA PHE A 66 4.09 6.99 1.70
C PHE A 66 4.78 5.84 0.97
N PHE A 67 5.69 6.18 0.06
CA PHE A 67 6.53 5.22 -0.65
C PHE A 67 7.99 5.66 -0.58
N ARG A 68 8.85 4.85 0.03
CA ARG A 68 10.30 5.13 0.08
C ARG A 68 11.10 3.84 0.15
N ALA A 69 12.28 3.82 -0.47
CA ALA A 69 13.18 2.67 -0.48
C ALA A 69 12.54 1.38 -1.06
N ASN A 70 11.70 1.50 -2.09
CA ASN A 70 11.17 0.36 -2.84
C ASN A 70 11.82 0.35 -4.24
N PRO A 71 13.05 -0.17 -4.41
CA PRO A 71 13.86 0.03 -5.62
C PRO A 71 13.26 -0.59 -6.88
N LYS A 72 12.40 -1.62 -6.73
CA LYS A 72 11.75 -2.31 -7.85
C LYS A 72 10.32 -1.83 -8.13
N LEU A 73 9.77 -0.94 -7.30
CA LEU A 73 8.41 -0.44 -7.45
C LEU A 73 8.42 0.78 -8.38
N CYS A 74 7.83 0.63 -9.56
CA CYS A 74 7.76 1.72 -10.53
C CYS A 74 6.79 2.82 -10.10
N LEU A 75 7.11 4.08 -10.39
CA LEU A 75 6.20 5.22 -10.13
C LEU A 75 4.87 5.10 -10.88
N SER A 76 4.89 4.51 -12.07
CA SER A 76 3.67 4.23 -12.85
C SER A 76 2.71 3.28 -12.14
N GLU A 77 3.22 2.41 -11.27
CA GLU A 77 2.41 1.52 -10.45
C GLU A 77 1.76 2.27 -9.30
N ILE A 78 2.51 3.17 -8.65
CA ILE A 78 2.01 4.04 -7.58
C ILE A 78 0.91 4.98 -8.09
N ARG A 79 1.06 5.52 -9.31
CA ARG A 79 0.09 6.44 -9.92
C ARG A 79 -1.26 5.81 -10.29
N LYS A 80 -1.37 4.48 -10.29
CA LYS A 80 -2.64 3.77 -10.55
C LYS A 80 -3.51 3.66 -9.30
N MET A 81 -2.91 3.91 -8.13
CA MET A 81 -3.55 3.94 -6.82
C MET A 81 -4.24 5.29 -6.61
#